data_AF-A0A0S2LSI9-F1
#
_entry.id   AF-A0A0S2LSI9-F1
#
_cell.length_a   1.000
_cell.length_b   1.000
_cell.length_c   1.000
_cell.angle_alpha   90.00
_cell.angle_beta   90.00
_cell.angle_gamma   90.00
#
_symmetry.space_group_name_H-M   'P 1'
#
loop_
_entity.id
_entity.type
_entity.pdbx_description
1 polymer ?
#
loop_
_entity_poly.entity_id
_entity_poly.type
_entity_poly.pdbx_seq_one_letter_code
_entity_poly.pdbx_strand_id
1 'polypeptide(L)'
;MNTMILMNLVFMSIPIVIIMINTMLTKMTQKNRKKMTPFECGFNPLSSPRLPFSIQFFLITLMFLIFDIEIILIIPILPLMKYKMMMSTKLTFMAILMVLIISLWMEWMFSYLEWIN
;
A
#
# COMPACT_ATOMS: atom_id res chain seq x y z
N MET A 1 -15.42 22.11 -10.19
CA MET A 1 -16.39 21.36 -9.36
C MET A 1 -17.10 20.30 -10.19
N ASN A 2 -17.85 20.68 -11.24
CA ASN A 2 -18.65 19.73 -12.03
C ASN A 2 -17.81 18.66 -12.77
N THR A 3 -16.64 19.04 -13.30
CA THR A 3 -15.72 18.12 -13.99
C THR A 3 -15.10 17.07 -13.07
N MET A 4 -14.72 17.45 -11.85
CA MET A 4 -14.19 16.53 -10.84
C MET A 4 -15.26 15.54 -10.36
N ILE A 5 -16.49 16.02 -10.16
CA ILE A 5 -17.63 15.16 -9.79
C ILE A 5 -17.92 14.18 -10.92
N LEU A 6 -17.93 14.65 -12.18
CA LEU A 6 -18.13 13.79 -13.35
C LEU A 6 -17.06 12.70 -13.45
N MET A 7 -15.78 13.04 -13.27
CA MET A 7 -14.68 12.07 -13.31
C MET A 7 -14.85 10.99 -12.24
N ASN A 8 -15.17 11.37 -11.00
CA ASN A 8 -15.38 10.41 -9.92
C ASN A 8 -16.58 9.48 -10.17
N LEU A 9 -17.67 10.01 -10.73
CA LEU A 9 -18.85 9.20 -11.08
C LEU A 9 -18.52 8.17 -12.16
N VAL A 10 -17.76 8.58 -13.19
CA VAL A 10 -17.32 7.67 -14.25
C VAL A 10 -16.44 6.55 -13.67
N PHE A 11 -15.43 6.87 -12.86
CA PHE A 11 -14.54 5.86 -12.26
C PHE A 11 -15.27 4.81 -11.42
N MET A 12 -16.27 5.22 -10.62
CA MET A 12 -17.05 4.29 -9.81
C MET A 12 -18.02 3.45 -10.65
N SER A 13 -18.58 4.02 -11.73
CA SER A 13 -19.60 3.34 -12.54
C SER A 13 -19.05 2.15 -13.34
N ILE A 14 -17.82 2.25 -13.85
CA ILE A 14 -17.21 1.25 -14.73
C ILE A 14 -17.14 -0.15 -14.08
N PRO A 15 -16.53 -0.34 -12.88
CA PRO A 15 -16.45 -1.66 -12.26
C PRO A 15 -17.82 -2.23 -11.90
N ILE A 16 -18.78 -1.38 -11.51
CA ILE A 16 -20.14 -1.80 -11.17
C ILE A 16 -20.84 -2.39 -12.39
N VAL A 17 -20.77 -1.70 -13.53
CA VAL A 17 -21.37 -2.19 -14.79
C VAL A 17 -20.74 -3.51 -15.22
N ILE A 18 -19.41 -3.64 -15.11
CA ILE A 18 -18.70 -4.89 -15.46
C ILE A 18 -19.16 -6.06 -14.57
N ILE A 19 -19.28 -5.84 -13.26
CA ILE A 19 -19.77 -6.86 -12.32
C ILE A 19 -21.22 -7.22 -12.62
N MET A 20 -22.06 -6.23 -12.92
CA MET A 20 -23.48 -6.45 -13.25
C MET A 20 -23.64 -7.27 -14.53
N ILE A 21 -22.91 -6.92 -15.60
CA ILE A 21 -22.92 -7.69 -16.84
C ILE A 21 -22.43 -9.12 -16.59
N ASN A 22 -21.33 -9.31 -15.84
CA ASN A 22 -20.79 -10.64 -15.55
C ASN A 22 -21.80 -11.50 -14.76
N THR A 23 -22.45 -10.94 -13.74
CA THR A 23 -23.46 -11.66 -12.95
C THR A 23 -24.73 -12.00 -13.75
N MET A 24 -25.10 -11.16 -14.73
CA MET A 24 -26.24 -11.44 -15.62
C MET A 24 -25.92 -12.50 -16.68
N LEU A 25 -24.71 -12.49 -17.25
CA LEU A 25 -24.29 -13.43 -18.29
C LEU A 25 -23.88 -14.80 -17.72
N THR A 26 -23.40 -14.85 -16.48
CA THR A 26 -22.96 -16.10 -15.87
C THR A 26 -24.16 -17.01 -15.59
N LYS A 27 -24.18 -18.15 -16.28
CA LYS A 27 -25.13 -19.22 -16.02
C LYS A 27 -24.76 -19.81 -14.65
N MET A 28 -25.49 -19.44 -13.60
CA MET A 28 -25.41 -20.03 -12.26
C MET A 28 -25.83 -21.51 -12.35
N THR A 29 -24.95 -22.37 -12.86
CA THR A 29 -25.16 -23.82 -12.80
C THR A 29 -25.26 -24.22 -11.34
N GLN A 30 -26.14 -25.20 -11.06
CA GLN A 30 -26.41 -25.81 -9.76
C GLN A 30 -25.23 -25.68 -8.79
N LYS A 31 -25.49 -25.11 -7.61
CA LYS A 31 -24.52 -24.85 -6.53
C LYS A 31 -23.95 -26.17 -6.00
N ASN A 32 -23.03 -26.78 -6.73
CA ASN A 32 -22.39 -28.01 -6.32
C ASN A 32 -21.39 -27.72 -5.19
N ARG A 33 -21.55 -28.38 -4.03
CA ARG A 33 -20.69 -28.22 -2.85
C ARG A 33 -19.19 -28.27 -3.18
N LYS A 34 -18.77 -29.15 -4.11
CA LYS A 34 -17.36 -29.29 -4.54
C LYS A 34 -16.81 -28.09 -5.32
N LYS A 35 -17.68 -27.30 -5.98
CA LYS A 35 -17.28 -26.03 -6.62
C LYS A 35 -17.19 -24.87 -5.61
N MET A 36 -17.78 -25.05 -4.43
CA MET A 36 -17.81 -24.04 -3.36
C MET A 36 -16.74 -24.28 -2.29
N THR A 37 -16.04 -25.41 -2.34
CA THR A 37 -14.88 -25.68 -1.48
C THR A 37 -13.62 -25.03 -2.06
N PRO A 38 -12.68 -24.58 -1.20
CA PRO A 38 -11.40 -24.03 -1.65
C PRO A 38 -10.62 -25.06 -2.48
N PHE A 39 -9.93 -24.57 -3.52
CA PHE A 39 -9.12 -25.41 -4.41
C PHE A 39 -7.67 -25.44 -3.91
N GLU A 40 -7.20 -26.60 -3.46
CA GLU A 40 -5.80 -26.83 -3.08
C GLU A 40 -5.23 -27.95 -3.97
N CYS A 41 -5.04 -27.63 -5.26
CA CYS A 41 -4.54 -28.57 -6.27
C CYS A 41 -5.35 -29.89 -6.39
N GLY A 42 -6.66 -29.83 -6.14
CA GLY A 42 -7.55 -31.01 -6.17
C GLY A 42 -7.63 -31.78 -4.84
N PHE A 43 -6.94 -31.33 -3.80
CA PHE A 43 -7.02 -31.89 -2.45
C PHE A 43 -7.92 -31.06 -1.53
N ASN A 44 -8.35 -31.67 -0.44
CA ASN A 44 -8.97 -30.96 0.66
C ASN A 44 -7.91 -30.11 1.36
N PRO A 45 -8.26 -28.91 1.84
CA PRO A 45 -7.29 -28.03 2.45
C PRO A 45 -6.64 -28.67 3.68
N LEU A 46 -5.31 -28.73 3.69
CA LEU A 46 -4.53 -29.38 4.76
C LEU A 46 -4.48 -28.50 6.01
N SER A 47 -4.55 -27.19 5.84
CA SER A 47 -4.47 -26.20 6.92
C SER A 47 -5.49 -25.09 6.72
N SER A 48 -5.78 -24.37 7.80
CA SER A 48 -6.58 -23.16 7.69
C SER A 48 -5.82 -22.10 6.87
N PRO A 49 -6.50 -21.27 6.05
CA PRO A 49 -5.86 -20.20 5.29
C PRO A 49 -5.21 -19.12 6.16
N ARG A 50 -5.45 -19.12 7.48
CA ARG A 50 -4.83 -18.22 8.45
C ARG A 50 -3.59 -18.88 9.05
N LEU A 51 -2.53 -18.93 8.24
CA LEU A 51 -1.22 -19.36 8.72
C LEU A 51 -0.50 -18.17 9.38
N PRO A 52 0.36 -18.42 10.39
CA PRO A 52 1.25 -17.39 10.90
C PRO A 52 2.10 -16.87 9.74
N PHE A 53 2.07 -15.56 9.56
CA PHE A 53 2.79 -14.86 8.50
C PHE A 53 4.24 -14.61 8.92
N SER A 54 5.15 -14.47 7.95
CA SER A 54 6.55 -14.21 8.30
C SER A 54 6.71 -12.79 8.86
N ILE A 55 7.53 -12.68 9.91
CA ILE A 55 7.80 -11.42 10.61
C ILE A 55 8.45 -10.39 9.67
N GLN A 56 9.20 -10.85 8.66
CA GLN A 56 9.88 -10.00 7.70
C GLN A 56 8.92 -9.11 6.92
N PHE A 57 7.84 -9.67 6.38
CA PHE A 57 6.85 -8.86 5.65
C PHE A 57 6.12 -7.87 6.56
N PHE A 58 5.92 -8.22 7.84
CA PHE A 58 5.39 -7.29 8.82
C PHE A 58 6.34 -6.10 9.05
N LEU A 59 7.64 -6.36 9.20
CA LEU A 59 8.66 -5.31 9.36
C LEU A 59 8.74 -4.39 8.14
N ILE A 60 8.67 -4.93 6.92
CA ILE A 60 8.64 -4.14 5.69
C ILE A 60 7.41 -3.21 5.67
N THR A 61 6.23 -3.71 6.08
CA THR A 61 5.00 -2.92 6.12
C THR A 61 5.09 -1.78 7.14
N LEU A 62 5.69 -2.07 8.30
CA LEU A 62 5.91 -1.07 9.34
C LEU A 62 6.90 0.00 8.89
N MET A 63 7.98 -0.38 8.21
CA MET A 63 8.93 0.56 7.62
C MET A 63 8.30 1.45 6.56
N PHE A 64 7.49 0.88 5.67
CA PHE A 64 6.75 1.66 4.69
C PHE A 64 5.86 2.73 5.34
N LEU A 65 5.18 2.38 6.44
CA LEU A 65 4.35 3.34 7.17
C LEU A 65 5.17 4.49 7.77
N ILE A 66 6.33 4.20 8.34
CA ILE A 66 7.22 5.23 8.90
C ILE A 66 7.73 6.14 7.77
N PHE A 67 8.23 5.58 6.67
CA PHE A 67 8.70 6.35 5.52
C PHE A 67 7.61 7.23 4.90
N ASP A 68 6.35 6.78 4.86
CA ASP A 68 5.22 7.60 4.38
C ASP A 68 5.00 8.83 5.28
N ILE A 69 5.11 8.69 6.61
CA ILE A 69 5.00 9.82 7.55
C ILE A 69 6.15 10.80 7.34
N GLU A 70 7.37 10.31 7.12
CA GLU A 70 8.55 11.13 6.87
C GLU A 70 8.41 11.94 5.57
N ILE A 71 7.87 11.34 4.51
CA ILE A 71 7.59 12.03 3.25
C ILE A 71 6.55 13.13 3.44
N ILE A 72 5.49 12.87 4.21
CA ILE A 72 4.47 13.89 4.54
C ILE A 72 5.10 15.11 5.23
N LEU A 73 6.09 14.90 6.10
CA LEU A 73 6.83 15.99 6.75
C LEU A 73 7.70 16.80 5.77
N ILE A 74 8.21 16.18 4.70
CA ILE A 74 9.05 16.84 3.68
C ILE A 74 8.23 17.67 2.69
N ILE A 75 7.07 17.18 2.26
CA ILE A 75 6.22 17.82 1.23
C ILE A 75 5.98 19.33 1.43
N PRO A 76 5.68 19.86 2.64
CA PRO A 76 5.42 21.29 2.82
C PRO A 76 6.61 22.20 2.50
N ILE A 77 7.84 21.68 2.45
CA ILE A 77 9.02 22.48 2.08
C ILE A 77 9.00 22.86 0.58
N LEU A 78 8.45 22.01 -0.29
CA LEU A 78 8.42 22.26 -1.75
C LEU A 78 7.77 23.60 -2.13
N PRO A 79 6.56 23.97 -1.65
CA PRO A 79 5.99 25.28 -1.92
C PRO A 79 6.72 26.41 -1.21
N LEU A 80 7.25 26.18 0.00
CA LEU A 80 7.99 27.21 0.75
C LEU A 80 9.31 27.61 0.07
N MET A 81 9.95 26.72 -0.69
CA MET A 81 11.17 27.02 -1.47
C MET A 81 10.94 28.05 -2.58
N LYS A 82 9.70 28.22 -3.06
CA LYS A 82 9.36 29.27 -4.04
C LYS A 82 9.38 30.67 -3.42
N TYR A 83 9.27 30.77 -2.09
CA TYR A 83 9.35 32.03 -1.35
C TYR A 83 10.71 32.17 -0.67
N LYS A 84 11.05 33.39 -0.25
CA LYS A 84 12.29 33.63 0.51
C LYS A 84 12.16 33.01 1.90
N MET A 85 12.60 31.77 2.04
CA MET A 85 12.66 31.07 3.33
C MET A 85 13.60 31.76 4.32
N MET A 86 13.21 31.79 5.60
CA MET A 86 14.08 32.20 6.71
C MET A 86 15.25 31.21 6.87
N MET A 87 16.38 31.68 7.39
CA MET A 87 17.55 30.81 7.59
C MET A 87 17.25 29.66 8.58
N SER A 88 16.40 29.90 9.59
CA SER A 88 15.97 28.89 10.56
C SER A 88 15.18 27.75 9.92
N THR A 89 14.31 28.03 8.96
CA THR A 89 13.51 27.00 8.27
C THR A 89 14.37 26.14 7.35
N LYS A 90 15.43 26.71 6.77
CA LYS A 90 16.42 25.95 5.99
C LYS A 90 17.25 25.02 6.88
N LEU A 91 17.73 25.52 8.03
CA LEU A 91 18.53 24.72 8.96
C LEU A 91 17.74 23.55 9.54
N THR A 92 16.49 23.78 9.95
CA THR A 92 15.60 22.72 10.45
C THR A 92 15.31 21.66 9.39
N PHE A 93 15.07 22.06 8.14
CA PHE A 93 14.90 21.11 7.04
C PHE A 93 16.15 20.25 6.80
N MET A 94 17.34 20.86 6.78
CA MET A 94 18.59 20.11 6.61
C MET A 94 18.83 19.15 7.78
N ALA A 95 18.49 19.55 9.01
CA ALA A 95 18.57 18.66 10.16
C ALA A 95 17.65 17.44 10.03
N ILE A 96 16.40 17.65 9.60
CA ILE A 96 15.44 16.55 9.35
C ILE A 96 15.99 15.61 8.28
N LEU A 97 16.48 16.12 7.14
CA LEU A 97 17.06 15.28 6.09
C LEU A 97 18.25 14.44 6.58
N MET A 98 19.13 15.00 7.41
CA MET A 98 20.26 14.25 7.95
C MET A 98 19.82 13.12 8.87
N VAL A 99 18.80 13.35 9.71
CA VAL A 99 18.24 12.30 10.56
C VAL A 99 17.67 11.14 9.72
N LEU A 100 16.96 11.46 8.63
CA LEU A 100 16.38 10.46 7.73
C LEU A 100 17.43 9.61 7.00
N ILE A 101 18.54 10.24 6.59
CA ILE A 101 19.64 9.50 5.96
C ILE A 101 20.30 8.57 6.98
N ILE A 102 20.48 9.03 8.22
CA ILE A 102 21.09 8.23 9.29
C ILE A 102 20.19 7.06 9.70
N SER A 103 18.87 7.25 9.83
CA SER A 103 17.93 6.17 10.17
C SER A 103 17.95 5.07 9.12
N LEU A 104 17.83 5.44 7.84
CA LEU A 104 17.87 4.49 6.73
C LEU A 104 19.21 3.76 6.65
N TRP A 105 20.32 4.46 6.91
CA TRP A 105 21.63 3.83 6.94
C TRP A 105 21.76 2.81 8.09
N MET A 106 21.24 3.13 9.28
CA MET A 106 21.22 2.19 10.41
C MET A 106 20.38 0.95 10.09
N GLU A 107 19.19 1.13 9.50
CA GLU A 107 18.31 0.00 9.13
C GLU A 107 18.96 -0.97 8.15
N TRP A 108 19.72 -0.43 7.18
CA TRP A 108 20.49 -1.25 6.26
C TRP A 108 21.58 -2.03 7.01
N MET A 109 22.35 -1.38 7.88
CA MET A 109 23.41 -2.04 8.63
C MET A 109 22.91 -3.17 9.55
N PHE A 110 21.66 -3.12 10.01
CA PHE A 110 21.05 -4.18 10.82
C PHE A 110 20.43 -5.32 10.01
N SER A 111 20.56 -5.32 8.68
CA SER A 111 20.04 -6.35 7.78
C SER A 111 18.53 -6.66 7.96
N TYR A 112 17.75 -5.72 8.50
CA TYR A 112 16.28 -5.86 8.58
C TYR A 112 15.61 -5.95 7.21
N LEU A 113 16.32 -5.50 6.17
CA LEU A 113 15.90 -5.49 4.77
C LEU A 113 16.37 -6.73 3.99
N GLU A 114 17.25 -7.55 4.57
CA GLU A 114 17.73 -8.75 3.88
C GLU A 114 16.68 -9.86 3.91
N TRP A 115 16.40 -10.39 2.72
CA TRP A 115 15.58 -11.57 2.60
C TRP A 115 16.45 -12.78 2.95
N ILE A 116 15.99 -13.56 3.92
CA ILE A 116 16.57 -14.89 4.15
C ILE A 116 16.17 -15.74 2.94
N ASN A 117 17.19 -16.16 2.19
CA ASN A 117 17.03 -17.10 1.09
C ASN A 117 16.84 -18.53 1.61
#